data_AF-A0A395VNT1-F1
#
_entry.id   AF-A0A395VNT1-F1
#
_cell.length_a   1.000
_cell.length_b   1.000
_cell.length_c   1.000
_cell.angle_alpha   90.00
_cell.angle_beta   90.00
_cell.angle_gamma   90.00
#
_symmetry.space_group_name_H-M   'P 1'
#
loop_
_entity.id
_entity.type
_entity.pdbx_description
1 polymer ?
#
loop_
_entity_poly.entity_id
_entity_poly.type
_entity_poly.pdbx_seq_one_letter_code
_entity_poly.pdbx_strand_id
1 'polypeptide(L)'
;METRDKLFTEEQYLKQLKMYDEDISYYEQMHLSGKHIGYDSLFNYRLRYLLVQYSMGQDIDKLKNNYVKALKTMPRFWTDNGFYIEMLWLLSIGIMLDYEDDLIHGLVQLIKDREAKDYIYDTLIRYRFPDWERTTNQVLYPSPYRIAITVTELAEQDKAEAVKRLEKYLKKEWYRGHSDLSWHDDHKYGINHDGYWCFESGALVKVLGLDDSSLKGLPYYPYDMVHWNDNIK
;
A
#
# COMPACT_ATOMS: atom_id res chain seq x y z
N MET A 1 -0.26 23.39 0.90
CA MET A 1 -0.77 22.25 1.71
C MET A 1 0.42 21.65 2.44
N GLU A 2 0.33 21.16 3.69
CA GLU A 2 1.51 20.50 4.30
C GLU A 2 1.69 19.12 3.64
N THR A 3 2.89 18.82 3.15
CA THR A 3 3.19 17.52 2.54
C THR A 3 3.37 16.46 3.62
N ARG A 4 2.85 15.25 3.39
CA ARG A 4 3.01 14.11 4.30
C ARG A 4 4.43 13.55 4.20
N ASP A 5 4.94 13.46 2.98
CA ASP A 5 6.34 13.18 2.72
C ASP A 5 7.10 14.51 2.50
N LYS A 6 8.25 14.64 3.16
CA LYS A 6 9.04 15.88 3.21
C LYS A 6 10.27 15.85 2.29
N LEU A 7 10.44 14.81 1.49
CA LEU A 7 11.59 14.65 0.60
C LEU A 7 11.44 15.47 -0.68
N PHE A 8 10.20 15.70 -1.14
CA PHE A 8 9.87 16.56 -2.28
C PHE A 8 9.02 17.77 -1.85
N THR A 9 9.15 18.88 -2.58
CA THR A 9 8.31 20.06 -2.41
C THR A 9 6.92 19.87 -3.05
N GLU A 10 5.95 20.68 -2.63
CA GLU A 10 4.61 20.72 -3.25
C GLU A 10 4.70 20.97 -4.78
N GLU A 11 5.62 21.84 -5.23
CA GLU A 11 5.84 22.11 -6.66
C GLU A 11 6.36 20.88 -7.41
N GLN A 12 7.30 20.13 -6.83
CA GLN A 12 7.82 18.90 -7.43
C GLN A 12 6.73 17.84 -7.56
N TYR A 13 5.91 17.67 -6.52
CA TYR A 13 4.77 16.75 -6.57
C TYR A 13 3.71 17.16 -7.59
N LEU A 14 3.35 18.44 -7.69
CA LEU A 14 2.41 18.94 -8.70
C LEU A 14 2.91 18.69 -10.12
N LYS A 15 4.21 18.89 -10.37
CA LYS A 15 4.85 18.60 -11.65
C LYS A 15 4.76 17.10 -11.99
N GLN A 16 5.04 16.24 -11.02
CA GLN A 16 4.96 14.78 -11.20
C GLN A 16 3.53 14.29 -11.43
N LEU A 17 2.54 14.82 -10.70
CA LEU A 17 1.12 14.52 -10.94
C LEU A 17 0.69 14.88 -12.34
N LYS A 18 1.12 16.04 -12.86
CA LYS A 18 0.82 16.45 -14.23
C LYS A 18 1.41 15.47 -15.26
N MET A 19 2.65 15.05 -15.07
CA MET A 19 3.30 14.05 -15.93
C MET A 19 2.53 12.72 -15.92
N TYR A 20 2.14 12.23 -14.74
CA TYR A 20 1.35 11.01 -14.64
C TYR A 20 -0.05 11.14 -15.25
N ASP A 21 -0.70 12.30 -15.16
CA ASP A 21 -2.00 12.55 -15.80
C ASP A 21 -1.90 12.50 -17.33
N GLU A 22 -0.83 13.06 -17.90
CA GLU A 22 -0.52 13.00 -19.32
C GLU A 22 -0.28 11.54 -19.78
N ASP A 23 0.53 10.77 -19.04
CA ASP A 23 0.80 9.36 -19.32
C ASP A 23 -0.46 8.49 -19.21
N ILE A 24 -1.27 8.67 -18.15
CA ILE A 24 -2.55 7.98 -17.97
C ILE A 24 -3.47 8.27 -19.15
N SER A 25 -3.61 9.55 -19.51
CA SER A 25 -4.45 9.98 -20.64
C SER A 25 -4.00 9.35 -21.96
N TYR A 26 -2.70 9.26 -22.20
CA TYR A 26 -2.15 8.60 -23.39
C TYR A 26 -2.54 7.12 -23.47
N TYR A 27 -2.34 6.34 -22.42
CA TYR A 27 -2.70 4.92 -22.42
C TYR A 27 -4.22 4.69 -22.47
N GLU A 28 -5.01 5.52 -21.79
CA GLU A 28 -6.48 5.46 -21.88
C GLU A 28 -6.96 5.71 -23.32
N GLN A 29 -6.40 6.70 -24.03
CA GLN A 29 -6.71 6.93 -25.45
C GLN A 29 -6.30 5.77 -26.35
N MET A 30 -5.13 5.15 -26.10
CA MET A 30 -4.73 3.95 -26.85
C MET A 30 -5.75 2.82 -26.67
N HIS A 31 -6.21 2.56 -25.45
CA HIS A 31 -7.22 1.53 -25.19
C HIS A 31 -8.57 1.85 -25.84
N LEU A 32 -9.00 3.11 -25.79
CA LEU A 32 -10.22 3.57 -26.46
C LEU A 32 -10.14 3.42 -27.98
N SER A 33 -8.95 3.54 -28.56
CA SER A 33 -8.70 3.28 -30.00
C SER A 33 -8.65 1.79 -30.37
N GLY A 34 -8.89 0.89 -29.43
CA GLY A 34 -8.80 -0.56 -29.61
C GLY A 34 -7.38 -1.13 -29.52
N LYS A 35 -6.37 -0.30 -29.21
CA LYS A 35 -4.99 -0.77 -29.00
C LYS A 35 -4.83 -1.22 -27.55
N HIS A 36 -4.77 -2.53 -27.35
CA HIS A 36 -4.63 -3.17 -26.05
C HIS A 36 -3.17 -3.25 -25.57
N ILE A 37 -2.47 -2.11 -25.44
CA ILE A 37 -1.04 -2.00 -25.10
C ILE A 37 -0.80 -1.21 -23.79
N GLY A 38 0.35 -1.42 -23.12
CA GLY A 38 0.77 -0.59 -21.98
C GLY A 38 -0.15 -0.65 -20.77
N TYR A 39 -0.82 -1.79 -20.60
CA TYR A 39 -1.77 -2.05 -19.53
C TYR A 39 -1.07 -2.01 -18.15
N ASP A 40 0.14 -2.57 -18.07
CA ASP A 40 1.05 -2.54 -16.93
C ASP A 40 1.54 -1.12 -16.62
N SER A 41 1.88 -0.35 -17.67
CA SER A 41 2.24 1.06 -17.53
C SER A 41 1.08 1.88 -16.96
N LEU A 42 -0.13 1.73 -17.52
CA LEU A 42 -1.32 2.43 -17.03
C LEU A 42 -1.64 2.08 -15.57
N PHE A 43 -1.49 0.81 -15.18
CA PHE A 43 -1.63 0.40 -13.79
C PHE A 43 -0.60 1.10 -12.89
N ASN A 44 0.67 1.04 -13.27
CA ASN A 44 1.76 1.66 -12.52
C ASN A 44 1.55 3.17 -12.35
N TYR A 45 1.20 3.90 -13.42
CA TYR A 45 0.96 5.33 -13.33
C TYR A 45 -0.22 5.68 -12.42
N ARG A 46 -1.32 4.91 -12.46
CA ARG A 46 -2.47 5.14 -11.56
C ARG A 46 -2.12 4.89 -10.09
N LEU A 47 -1.39 3.81 -9.82
CA LEU A 47 -0.95 3.50 -8.45
C LEU A 47 0.01 4.59 -7.95
N ARG A 48 1.02 4.95 -8.74
CA ARG A 48 1.98 6.02 -8.39
C ARG A 48 1.32 7.39 -8.24
N TYR A 49 0.35 7.73 -9.10
CA TYR A 49 -0.44 8.94 -8.94
C TYR A 49 -1.13 8.98 -7.58
N LEU A 50 -1.77 7.88 -7.15
CA LEU A 50 -2.35 7.78 -5.80
C LEU A 50 -1.29 8.00 -4.70
N LEU A 51 -0.12 7.39 -4.83
CA LEU A 51 0.97 7.56 -3.86
C LEU A 51 1.41 9.02 -3.78
N VAL A 52 1.63 9.67 -4.93
CA VAL A 52 2.00 11.08 -4.99
C VAL A 52 0.91 11.98 -4.39
N GLN A 53 -0.38 11.71 -4.67
CA GLN A 53 -1.48 12.45 -4.05
C GLN A 53 -1.41 12.36 -2.53
N TYR A 54 -1.19 11.15 -2.00
CA TYR A 54 -1.05 10.94 -0.56
C TYR A 54 0.18 11.67 0.01
N SER A 55 1.34 11.51 -0.62
CA SER A 55 2.62 12.13 -0.25
C SER A 55 2.56 13.66 -0.24
N MET A 56 1.91 14.24 -1.25
CA MET A 56 1.73 15.69 -1.37
C MET A 56 0.79 16.27 -0.30
N GLY A 57 0.01 15.43 0.40
CA GLY A 57 -0.92 15.89 1.44
C GLY A 57 -2.37 16.02 0.99
N GLN A 58 -2.75 15.52 -0.20
CA GLN A 58 -4.14 15.62 -0.65
C GLN A 58 -5.11 14.88 0.29
N ASP A 59 -6.36 15.32 0.32
CA ASP A 59 -7.43 14.68 1.07
C ASP A 59 -7.60 13.22 0.66
N ILE A 60 -7.82 12.36 1.65
CA ILE A 60 -7.95 10.90 1.45
C ILE A 60 -9.06 10.56 0.46
N ASP A 61 -10.16 11.29 0.47
CA ASP A 61 -11.29 11.10 -0.46
C ASP A 61 -10.89 11.22 -1.93
N LYS A 62 -9.84 12.00 -2.24
CA LYS A 62 -9.34 12.19 -3.61
C LYS A 62 -8.58 10.97 -4.13
N LEU A 63 -8.21 10.03 -3.26
CA LEU A 63 -7.47 8.82 -3.63
C LEU A 63 -8.38 7.74 -4.23
N LYS A 64 -9.68 7.73 -3.89
CA LYS A 64 -10.61 6.63 -4.21
C LYS A 64 -10.69 6.30 -5.70
N ASN A 65 -10.74 7.31 -6.55
CA ASN A 65 -10.86 7.08 -8.00
C ASN A 65 -9.66 6.32 -8.57
N ASN A 66 -8.43 6.76 -8.25
CA ASN A 66 -7.22 6.09 -8.72
C ASN A 66 -7.02 4.73 -8.07
N TYR A 67 -7.38 4.59 -6.78
CA TYR A 67 -7.40 3.29 -6.10
C TYR A 67 -8.27 2.28 -6.84
N VAL A 68 -9.55 2.61 -7.07
CA VAL A 68 -10.50 1.70 -7.73
C VAL A 68 -10.06 1.37 -9.15
N LYS A 69 -9.54 2.37 -9.89
CA LYS A 69 -9.02 2.16 -11.24
C LYS A 69 -7.79 1.24 -11.26
N ALA A 70 -6.86 1.38 -10.31
CA ALA A 70 -5.67 0.53 -10.19
C ALA A 70 -6.04 -0.90 -9.77
N LEU A 71 -6.93 -1.04 -8.78
CA LEU A 71 -7.47 -2.31 -8.32
C LEU A 71 -8.10 -3.11 -9.46
N LYS A 72 -8.95 -2.48 -10.28
CA LYS A 72 -9.61 -3.13 -11.43
C LYS A 72 -8.65 -3.59 -12.53
N THR A 73 -7.45 -3.02 -12.60
CA THR A 73 -6.42 -3.44 -13.56
C THR A 73 -5.48 -4.51 -13.03
N MET A 74 -5.37 -4.69 -11.71
CA MET A 74 -4.48 -5.65 -11.05
C MET A 74 -4.58 -7.08 -11.61
N PRO A 75 -5.79 -7.66 -11.89
CA PRO A 75 -5.90 -9.03 -12.39
C PRO A 75 -5.19 -9.33 -13.71
N ARG A 76 -4.76 -8.30 -14.45
CA ARG A 76 -4.09 -8.46 -15.75
C ARG A 76 -2.59 -8.76 -15.64
N PHE A 77 -1.93 -8.43 -14.54
CA PHE A 77 -0.46 -8.56 -14.42
C PHE A 77 -0.02 -9.29 -13.17
N TRP A 78 -0.87 -9.34 -12.15
CA TRP A 78 -0.47 -9.93 -10.90
C TRP A 78 -0.23 -11.42 -11.05
N THR A 79 0.88 -11.86 -10.46
CA THR A 79 1.26 -13.26 -10.33
C THR A 79 1.69 -13.49 -8.89
N ASP A 80 1.81 -14.75 -8.49
CA ASP A 80 2.38 -15.14 -7.20
C ASP A 80 3.84 -14.67 -6.99
N ASN A 81 4.55 -14.36 -8.08
CA ASN A 81 5.96 -13.94 -8.07
C ASN A 81 6.18 -12.51 -8.59
N GLY A 82 5.12 -11.76 -8.92
CA GLY A 82 5.19 -10.45 -9.57
C GLY A 82 4.08 -9.53 -9.07
N PHE A 83 4.41 -8.25 -8.88
CA PHE A 83 3.50 -7.26 -8.30
C PHE A 83 3.04 -7.57 -6.86
N TYR A 84 3.87 -8.27 -6.08
CA TYR A 84 3.61 -8.60 -4.68
C TYR A 84 3.41 -7.34 -3.82
N ILE A 85 4.30 -6.35 -3.97
CA ILE A 85 4.28 -5.13 -3.17
C ILE A 85 3.03 -4.31 -3.49
N GLU A 86 2.68 -4.22 -4.77
CA GLU A 86 1.51 -3.50 -5.24
C GLU A 86 0.21 -4.17 -4.78
N MET A 87 0.14 -5.51 -4.79
CA MET A 87 -0.98 -6.25 -4.21
C MET A 87 -1.08 -6.01 -2.70
N LEU A 88 0.05 -6.07 -1.99
CA LEU A 88 0.10 -5.79 -0.56
C LEU A 88 -0.38 -4.37 -0.25
N TRP A 89 0.05 -3.37 -1.02
CA TRP A 89 -0.39 -1.99 -0.89
C TRP A 89 -1.89 -1.83 -1.16
N LEU A 90 -2.42 -2.40 -2.26
CA LEU A 90 -3.84 -2.29 -2.57
C LEU A 90 -4.72 -2.93 -1.50
N LEU A 91 -4.36 -4.11 -0.99
CA LEU A 91 -5.04 -4.73 0.14
C LEU A 91 -4.97 -3.85 1.37
N SER A 92 -3.77 -3.39 1.74
CA SER A 92 -3.55 -2.60 2.95
C SER A 92 -4.33 -1.28 2.94
N ILE A 93 -4.28 -0.55 1.83
CA ILE A 93 -5.03 0.70 1.63
C ILE A 93 -6.53 0.43 1.71
N GLY A 94 -7.01 -0.66 1.09
CA GLY A 94 -8.42 -1.02 1.12
C GLY A 94 -8.94 -1.32 2.52
N ILE A 95 -8.15 -2.01 3.34
CA ILE A 95 -8.46 -2.28 4.75
C ILE A 95 -8.44 -0.98 5.57
N MET A 96 -7.41 -0.14 5.43
CA MET A 96 -7.30 1.11 6.19
C MET A 96 -8.45 2.08 5.89
N LEU A 97 -8.78 2.26 4.61
CA LEU A 97 -9.79 3.22 4.14
C LEU A 97 -11.23 2.71 4.17
N ASP A 98 -11.43 1.51 4.71
CA ASP A 98 -12.71 0.83 4.74
C ASP A 98 -13.44 0.76 3.40
N TYR A 99 -12.74 0.48 2.31
CA TYR A 99 -13.41 0.27 1.03
C TYR A 99 -14.35 -0.94 1.07
N GLU A 100 -15.33 -0.90 0.19
CA GLU A 100 -16.43 -1.85 0.11
C GLU A 100 -15.91 -3.28 -0.13
N ASP A 101 -16.50 -4.28 0.53
CA ASP A 101 -16.04 -5.67 0.45
C ASP A 101 -16.02 -6.20 -0.99
N ASP A 102 -16.95 -5.78 -1.85
CA ASP A 102 -16.98 -6.13 -3.28
C ASP A 102 -15.69 -5.74 -4.02
N LEU A 103 -15.09 -4.59 -3.66
CA LEU A 103 -13.82 -4.16 -4.25
C LEU A 103 -12.67 -5.04 -3.77
N ILE A 104 -12.62 -5.31 -2.47
CA ILE A 104 -11.56 -6.12 -1.86
C ILE A 104 -11.67 -7.59 -2.31
N HIS A 105 -12.89 -8.09 -2.48
CA HIS A 105 -13.17 -9.46 -2.89
C HIS A 105 -12.50 -9.82 -4.22
N GLY A 106 -12.40 -8.88 -5.16
CA GLY A 106 -11.67 -9.11 -6.42
C GLY A 106 -10.18 -9.44 -6.22
N LEU A 107 -9.52 -8.79 -5.25
CA LEU A 107 -8.11 -9.09 -4.91
C LEU A 107 -8.01 -10.43 -4.17
N VAL A 108 -8.93 -10.69 -3.24
CA VAL A 108 -9.01 -11.96 -2.48
C VAL A 108 -9.20 -13.15 -3.41
N GLN A 109 -10.12 -13.04 -4.37
CA GLN A 109 -10.39 -14.08 -5.35
C GLN A 109 -9.15 -14.35 -6.20
N LEU A 110 -8.40 -13.31 -6.58
CA LEU A 110 -7.18 -13.47 -7.35
C LEU A 110 -6.10 -14.23 -6.56
N ILE A 111 -5.93 -13.92 -5.27
CA ILE A 111 -5.03 -14.64 -4.36
C ILE A 111 -5.44 -16.10 -4.21
N LYS A 112 -6.75 -16.35 -4.05
CA LYS A 112 -7.33 -17.69 -3.95
C LYS A 112 -7.10 -18.51 -5.22
N ASP A 113 -7.41 -17.95 -6.39
CA ASP A 113 -7.33 -18.64 -7.69
C ASP A 113 -5.89 -18.99 -8.08
N ARG A 114 -4.91 -18.23 -7.59
CA ARG A 114 -3.48 -18.48 -7.82
C ARG A 114 -2.82 -19.28 -6.70
N GLU A 115 -3.57 -19.65 -5.66
CA GLU A 115 -3.05 -20.34 -4.46
C GLU A 115 -1.84 -19.61 -3.86
N ALA A 116 -1.83 -18.27 -3.89
CA ALA A 116 -0.72 -17.50 -3.34
C ALA A 116 -0.77 -17.54 -1.81
N LYS A 117 0.26 -18.14 -1.21
CA LYS A 117 0.34 -18.38 0.23
C LYS A 117 1.25 -17.34 0.87
N ASP A 118 0.65 -16.38 1.56
CA ASP A 118 1.38 -15.37 2.32
C ASP A 118 0.68 -15.06 3.64
N TYR A 119 1.46 -15.06 4.73
CA TYR A 119 0.95 -14.81 6.07
C TYR A 119 0.29 -13.44 6.21
N ILE A 120 0.82 -12.40 5.55
CA ILE A 120 0.26 -11.04 5.63
C ILE A 120 -1.07 -11.01 4.89
N TYR A 121 -1.13 -11.57 3.68
CA TYR A 121 -2.39 -11.69 2.95
C TYR A 121 -3.44 -12.42 3.78
N ASP A 122 -3.13 -13.59 4.33
CA ASP A 122 -4.04 -14.34 5.19
C ASP A 122 -4.53 -13.52 6.39
N THR A 123 -3.65 -12.71 6.99
CA THR A 123 -3.97 -11.88 8.15
C THR A 123 -4.90 -10.72 7.78
N LEU A 124 -4.61 -10.02 6.69
CA LEU A 124 -5.43 -8.90 6.21
C LEU A 124 -6.79 -9.37 5.68
N ILE A 125 -6.83 -10.48 4.94
CA ILE A 125 -8.07 -11.03 4.36
C ILE A 125 -9.00 -11.50 5.47
N ARG A 126 -8.50 -12.22 6.49
CA ARG A 126 -9.33 -12.75 7.59
C ARG A 126 -10.02 -11.65 8.41
N TYR A 127 -9.46 -10.44 8.44
CA TYR A 127 -10.10 -9.30 9.10
C TYR A 127 -11.45 -8.92 8.47
N ARG A 128 -11.55 -8.99 7.14
CA ARG A 128 -12.81 -8.69 6.40
C ARG A 128 -13.61 -9.94 6.05
N PHE A 129 -12.96 -11.07 5.87
CA PHE A 129 -13.57 -12.35 5.49
C PHE A 129 -13.20 -13.41 6.55
N PRO A 130 -13.93 -13.48 7.68
CA PRO A 130 -13.56 -14.34 8.82
C PRO A 130 -13.49 -15.83 8.51
N ASP A 131 -14.20 -16.28 7.47
CA ASP A 131 -14.18 -17.67 6.99
C ASP A 131 -12.88 -18.03 6.24
N TRP A 132 -11.97 -17.06 6.01
CA TRP A 132 -10.68 -17.31 5.37
C TRP A 132 -9.72 -18.05 6.32
N GLU A 133 -9.45 -19.32 5.99
CA GLU A 133 -8.48 -20.14 6.71
C GLU A 133 -7.04 -19.70 6.42
N ARG A 134 -6.17 -19.79 7.43
CA ARG A 134 -4.74 -19.54 7.25
C ARG A 134 -4.15 -20.60 6.31
N THR A 135 -3.54 -20.17 5.23
CA THR A 135 -2.94 -21.02 4.19
C THR A 135 -1.46 -21.31 4.46
N THR A 136 -0.78 -20.45 5.24
CA THR A 136 0.65 -20.60 5.56
C THR A 136 1.05 -19.91 6.86
N ASN A 137 2.19 -20.32 7.42
CA ASN A 137 2.89 -19.63 8.53
C ASN A 137 4.14 -18.87 8.05
N GLN A 138 4.26 -18.64 6.74
CA GLN A 138 5.40 -17.98 6.11
C GLN A 138 4.95 -16.79 5.28
N VAL A 139 5.84 -15.80 5.12
CA VAL A 139 5.70 -14.74 4.13
C VAL A 139 6.48 -15.13 2.87
N LEU A 140 6.01 -14.69 1.71
CA LEU A 140 6.68 -14.93 0.42
C LEU A 140 8.07 -14.29 0.39
N TYR A 141 8.22 -13.12 1.01
CA TYR A 141 9.47 -12.35 1.05
C TYR A 141 9.90 -12.05 2.49
N PRO A 142 10.75 -12.89 3.11
CA PRO A 142 11.10 -12.76 4.53
C PRO A 142 11.74 -11.42 4.93
N SER A 143 12.56 -10.84 4.06
CA SER A 143 13.08 -9.49 4.25
C SER A 143 12.34 -8.55 3.31
N PRO A 144 11.68 -7.48 3.79
CA PRO A 144 11.52 -7.07 5.19
C PRO A 144 10.27 -7.62 5.92
N TYR A 145 9.50 -8.53 5.33
CA TYR A 145 8.11 -8.78 5.77
C TYR A 145 7.92 -9.81 6.89
N ARG A 146 8.94 -10.58 7.28
CA ARG A 146 8.83 -11.59 8.38
C ARG A 146 8.35 -10.98 9.70
N ILE A 147 8.57 -9.68 9.88
CA ILE A 147 8.17 -8.93 11.06
C ILE A 147 6.66 -9.02 11.32
N ALA A 148 5.84 -9.16 10.28
CA ALA A 148 4.38 -9.19 10.41
C ALA A 148 3.90 -10.39 11.23
N ILE A 149 4.60 -11.53 11.09
CA ILE A 149 4.36 -12.72 11.92
C ILE A 149 4.64 -12.38 13.39
N THR A 150 5.81 -11.81 13.67
CA THR A 150 6.21 -11.44 15.04
C THR A 150 5.27 -10.40 15.66
N VAL A 151 4.85 -9.38 14.90
CA VAL A 151 3.91 -8.36 15.38
C VAL A 151 2.55 -8.99 15.71
N THR A 152 2.06 -9.91 14.88
CA THR A 152 0.78 -10.60 15.09
C THR A 152 0.84 -11.51 16.33
N GLU A 153 1.90 -12.31 16.47
CA GLU A 153 2.11 -13.18 17.64
C GLU A 153 2.24 -12.37 18.94
N LEU A 154 2.95 -11.23 18.90
CA LEU A 154 3.03 -10.33 20.04
C LEU A 154 1.68 -9.70 20.36
N ALA A 155 0.87 -9.33 19.37
CA ALA A 155 -0.42 -8.69 19.59
C ALA A 155 -1.43 -9.58 20.33
N GLU A 156 -1.30 -10.91 20.22
CA GLU A 156 -2.08 -11.89 20.97
C GLU A 156 -1.70 -11.93 22.47
N GLN A 157 -0.49 -11.52 22.83
CA GLN A 157 0.06 -11.61 24.18
C GLN A 157 0.13 -10.23 24.87
N ASP A 158 0.74 -9.27 24.18
CA ASP A 158 0.96 -7.90 24.62
C ASP A 158 0.97 -6.95 23.39
N LYS A 159 -0.14 -6.25 23.21
CA LYS A 159 -0.29 -5.25 22.15
C LYS A 159 0.73 -4.11 22.23
N ALA A 160 1.18 -3.73 23.42
CA ALA A 160 2.19 -2.67 23.56
C ALA A 160 3.56 -3.14 23.05
N GLU A 161 3.90 -4.42 23.25
CA GLU A 161 5.13 -4.98 22.69
C GLU A 161 5.05 -5.17 21.17
N ALA A 162 3.86 -5.50 20.64
CA ALA A 162 3.61 -5.52 19.20
C ALA A 162 3.85 -4.14 18.57
N VAL A 163 3.35 -3.07 19.19
CA VAL A 163 3.57 -1.68 18.74
C VAL A 163 5.05 -1.31 18.78
N LYS A 164 5.78 -1.61 19.86
CA LYS A 164 7.24 -1.37 19.93
C LYS A 164 8.00 -2.13 18.85
N ARG A 165 7.60 -3.35 18.55
CA ARG A 165 8.20 -4.15 17.46
C ARG A 165 7.96 -3.50 16.10
N LEU A 166 6.76 -2.99 15.86
CA LEU A 166 6.39 -2.29 14.63
C LEU A 166 7.11 -0.92 14.52
N GLU A 167 7.25 -0.20 15.63
CA GLU A 167 8.04 1.05 15.70
C GLU A 167 9.50 0.81 15.29
N LYS A 168 10.13 -0.25 15.83
CA LYS A 168 11.49 -0.64 15.44
C LYS A 168 11.57 -0.95 13.94
N TYR A 169 10.56 -1.65 13.42
CA TYR A 169 10.49 -2.01 12.01
C TYR A 169 10.52 -0.77 11.11
N LEU A 170 9.60 0.17 11.37
CA LEU A 170 9.49 1.43 10.63
C LEU A 170 10.79 2.25 10.69
N LYS A 171 11.39 2.37 11.88
CA LYS A 171 12.59 3.21 12.08
C LYS A 171 13.87 2.63 11.46
N LYS A 172 14.02 1.31 11.38
CA LYS A 172 15.33 0.68 11.13
C LYS A 172 15.36 -0.39 10.05
N GLU A 173 14.23 -1.00 9.74
CA GLU A 173 14.19 -2.25 8.99
C GLU A 173 13.44 -2.10 7.66
N TRP A 174 12.31 -1.38 7.62
CA TRP A 174 11.46 -1.29 6.41
C TRP A 174 12.21 -0.69 5.22
N TYR A 175 12.78 0.52 5.36
CA TYR A 175 13.47 1.18 4.25
C TYR A 175 14.73 0.43 3.82
N ARG A 176 15.55 0.03 4.79
CA ARG A 176 16.79 -0.72 4.54
C ARG A 176 16.52 -2.07 3.89
N GLY A 177 15.45 -2.75 4.28
CA GLY A 177 15.10 -4.07 3.77
C GLY A 177 14.56 -4.05 2.34
N HIS A 178 14.32 -2.86 1.77
CA HIS A 178 13.94 -2.64 0.38
C HIS A 178 15.08 -2.07 -0.48
N SER A 179 16.34 -2.17 -0.03
CA SER A 179 17.50 -1.62 -0.74
C SER A 179 17.76 -2.23 -2.13
N ASP A 180 17.14 -3.37 -2.42
CA ASP A 180 17.18 -4.08 -3.70
C ASP A 180 16.14 -3.57 -4.72
N LEU A 181 15.20 -2.73 -4.30
CA LEU A 181 14.15 -2.20 -5.17
C LEU A 181 14.59 -0.93 -5.90
N SER A 182 14.12 -0.78 -7.15
CA SER A 182 14.51 0.33 -8.01
C SER A 182 14.08 1.71 -7.52
N TRP A 183 13.08 1.78 -6.63
CA TRP A 183 12.61 3.03 -6.03
C TRP A 183 13.43 3.43 -4.79
N HIS A 184 14.26 2.54 -4.24
CA HIS A 184 15.11 2.88 -3.09
C HIS A 184 16.08 4.00 -3.49
N ASP A 185 16.16 5.03 -2.64
CA ASP A 185 16.91 6.27 -2.88
C ASP A 185 16.47 7.11 -4.10
N ASP A 186 15.27 6.90 -4.66
CA ASP A 186 14.79 7.65 -5.82
C ASP A 186 14.77 9.19 -5.59
N HIS A 187 14.44 9.62 -4.37
CA HIS A 187 14.45 11.01 -3.93
C HIS A 187 15.82 11.68 -4.11
N LYS A 188 16.93 10.93 -4.09
CA LYS A 188 18.29 11.47 -4.25
C LYS A 188 18.57 11.94 -5.67
N TYR A 189 17.83 11.43 -6.66
CA TYR A 189 17.98 11.83 -8.06
C TYR A 189 17.12 13.04 -8.42
N GLY A 190 16.09 13.35 -7.63
CA GLY A 190 15.25 14.54 -7.80
C GLY A 190 14.37 14.53 -9.07
N ILE A 191 14.18 13.37 -9.71
CA ILE A 191 13.37 13.23 -10.93
C ILE A 191 11.91 12.98 -10.56
N ASN A 192 11.64 11.82 -9.97
CA ASN A 192 10.33 11.40 -9.48
C ASN A 192 10.51 10.81 -8.07
N HIS A 193 9.55 11.05 -7.20
CA HIS A 193 9.47 10.44 -5.88
C HIS A 193 8.00 10.26 -5.52
N ASP A 194 7.58 9.03 -5.29
CA ASP A 194 6.18 8.72 -5.00
C ASP A 194 5.84 8.85 -3.50
N GLY A 195 6.86 9.07 -2.67
CA GLY A 195 6.81 8.92 -1.22
C GLY A 195 7.14 7.50 -0.79
N TYR A 196 7.60 7.38 0.45
CA TYR A 196 7.92 6.10 1.07
C TYR A 196 6.89 5.73 2.13
N TRP A 197 6.11 4.68 1.87
CA TRP A 197 4.98 4.32 2.71
C TRP A 197 4.89 2.82 2.96
N CYS A 198 4.93 2.46 4.25
CA CYS A 198 4.73 1.11 4.76
C CYS A 198 3.22 0.87 5.00
N PHE A 199 2.43 0.74 3.93
CA PHE A 199 0.98 0.60 4.05
C PHE A 199 0.54 -0.62 4.87
N GLU A 200 1.29 -1.71 4.78
CA GLU A 200 1.07 -2.92 5.55
C GLU A 200 1.14 -2.68 7.06
N SER A 201 1.95 -1.73 7.54
CA SER A 201 2.01 -1.40 8.96
C SER A 201 0.71 -0.78 9.47
N GLY A 202 0.13 0.17 8.73
CA GLY A 202 -1.15 0.79 9.09
C GLY A 202 -2.31 -0.20 9.01
N ALA A 203 -2.29 -1.08 8.02
CA ALA A 203 -3.27 -2.16 7.94
C ALA A 203 -3.14 -3.14 9.12
N LEU A 204 -1.93 -3.54 9.52
CA LEU A 204 -1.70 -4.38 10.70
C LEU A 204 -2.19 -3.72 11.99
N VAL A 205 -1.92 -2.41 12.17
CA VAL A 205 -2.43 -1.66 13.33
C VAL A 205 -3.95 -1.77 13.43
N LYS A 206 -4.65 -1.55 12.32
CA LYS A 206 -6.10 -1.63 12.27
C LYS A 206 -6.61 -3.05 12.52
N VAL A 207 -6.05 -4.04 11.83
CA VAL A 207 -6.46 -5.45 11.91
C VAL A 207 -6.28 -6.02 13.31
N LEU A 208 -5.16 -5.67 13.97
CA LEU A 208 -4.82 -6.17 15.30
C LEU A 208 -5.39 -5.30 16.44
N GLY A 209 -5.98 -4.15 16.09
CA GLY A 209 -6.50 -3.17 17.05
C GLY A 209 -5.41 -2.68 18.00
N LEU A 210 -4.29 -2.22 17.45
CA LEU A 210 -3.15 -1.68 18.20
C LEU A 210 -3.35 -0.19 18.48
N ASP A 211 -2.86 0.30 19.63
CA ASP A 211 -2.73 1.73 19.89
C ASP A 211 -1.44 2.25 19.23
N ASP A 212 -1.58 2.97 18.14
CA ASP A 212 -0.50 3.49 17.32
C ASP A 212 -0.16 4.96 17.60
N SER A 213 -0.62 5.50 18.75
CA SER A 213 -0.32 6.88 19.15
C SER A 213 1.19 7.18 19.15
N SER A 214 2.03 6.20 19.50
CA SER A 214 3.50 6.34 19.47
C SER A 214 4.12 6.27 18.08
N LEU A 215 3.36 5.80 17.07
CA LEU A 215 3.80 5.69 15.68
C LEU A 215 3.56 6.98 14.88
N LYS A 216 2.76 7.92 15.43
CA LYS A 216 2.48 9.19 14.79
C LYS A 216 3.76 9.97 14.45
N GLY A 217 3.88 10.37 13.19
CA GLY A 217 5.02 11.13 12.69
C GLY A 217 6.31 10.33 12.49
N LEU A 218 6.28 9.00 12.69
CA LEU A 218 7.41 8.16 12.31
C LEU A 218 7.55 8.08 10.79
N PRO A 219 8.79 7.97 10.27
CA PRO A 219 9.00 7.72 8.85
C PRO A 219 8.21 6.51 8.37
N TYR A 220 7.66 6.62 7.16
CA TYR A 220 6.95 5.57 6.42
C TYR A 220 5.60 5.13 7.00
N TYR A 221 5.25 5.52 8.22
CA TYR A 221 3.97 5.14 8.83
C TYR A 221 2.81 5.96 8.25
N PRO A 222 1.77 5.35 7.65
CA PRO A 222 0.69 6.08 7.01
C PRO A 222 -0.40 6.51 8.01
N TYR A 223 -0.02 7.26 9.06
CA TYR A 223 -0.91 7.64 10.18
C TYR A 223 -2.24 8.24 9.70
N ASP A 224 -2.19 9.24 8.81
CA ASP A 224 -3.39 9.92 8.31
C ASP A 224 -4.36 8.99 7.56
N MET A 225 -3.83 7.93 6.93
CA MET A 225 -4.65 6.93 6.25
C MET A 225 -5.31 5.97 7.24
N VAL A 226 -4.65 5.64 8.35
CA VAL A 226 -5.24 4.83 9.44
C VAL A 226 -6.38 5.60 10.12
N HIS A 227 -6.18 6.90 10.32
CA HIS A 227 -7.09 7.80 11.05
C HIS A 227 -7.97 8.66 10.12
N TRP A 228 -8.20 8.21 8.88
CA TRP A 228 -8.88 9.00 7.85
C TRP A 228 -10.30 9.46 8.24
N ASN A 229 -10.98 8.71 9.11
CA ASN A 229 -12.36 8.95 9.53
C ASN A 229 -12.51 9.46 10.97
N ASP A 230 -11.41 9.69 11.71
CA ASP A 230 -11.49 10.14 13.11
C ASP A 230 -12.16 11.50 13.28
N ASN A 231 -12.12 12.34 12.23
CA ASN A 231 -12.73 13.66 12.17
C ASN A 231 -14.13 13.67 11.53
N ILE A 232 -14.68 12.51 11.15
CA ILE A 232 -16.01 12.37 10.50
C ILE A 232 -17.11 12.05 11.53
N LYS A 233 -16.84 12.24 12.83
CA LYS A 233 -17.80 12.01 13.92
C LYS A 233 -18.80 13.15 14.08
#